data_AF-A0A318FYG0-F1
#
_entry.id   AF-A0A318FYG0-F1
#
_cell.length_a   1.000
_cell.length_b   1.000
_cell.length_c   1.000
_cell.angle_alpha   90.00
_cell.angle_beta   90.00
_cell.angle_gamma   90.00
#
_symmetry.space_group_name_H-M   'P 1'
#
loop_
_entity.id
_entity.type
_entity.pdbx_description
1 polymer ?
#
loop_
_entity_poly.entity_id
_entity_poly.type
_entity_poly.pdbx_seq_one_letter_code
_entity_poly.pdbx_strand_id
1 'polypeptide(L)'
;MKKHLQMTLLALVMTPMMALAQQQFSTPEQAASTLAEAISQHDESALDTLLGDNWQQFLPPDGIAPDAVDRFQRDWQVKHNIVRQDNSAWLDVGQEEWRLPIPIIKGDDGWHFDMAAAEDEILTRAIGRNELSAIQAMHAYVDAQQDFYQLNHAWAQKIISSDGKKDGLYWPATPGEAPSPLGPAFSPIEPGKGYHGYRFHIIKDAKNHGVALLAWPVEWGQTGVMSFMVNQNDQVWQANLGEETQSEAQAITAFSPDSAWQAVNQ
;
A
#
# COMPACT_ATOMS: atom_id res chain seq x y z
N MET A 1 40.57 -70.08 -3.92
CA MET A 1 40.02 -69.53 -2.66
C MET A 1 39.77 -68.03 -2.81
N LYS A 2 38.61 -67.54 -2.34
CA LYS A 2 38.11 -66.15 -2.23
C LYS A 2 37.62 -65.52 -3.56
N LYS A 3 36.30 -65.50 -3.87
CA LYS A 3 35.10 -64.80 -3.32
C LYS A 3 35.10 -63.27 -3.51
N HIS A 4 34.21 -62.85 -4.42
CA HIS A 4 33.42 -61.63 -4.63
C HIS A 4 33.61 -60.39 -3.73
N LEU A 5 33.56 -59.22 -4.36
CA LEU A 5 32.68 -58.13 -3.92
C LEU A 5 32.25 -57.28 -5.13
N GLN A 6 30.97 -57.39 -5.52
CA GLN A 6 30.32 -56.47 -6.44
C GLN A 6 30.03 -55.16 -5.69
N MET A 7 30.42 -54.03 -6.28
CA MET A 7 30.14 -52.71 -5.73
C MET A 7 29.03 -52.07 -6.57
N THR A 8 27.80 -52.16 -6.04
CA THR A 8 26.61 -51.54 -6.62
C THR A 8 26.71 -50.02 -6.42
N LEU A 9 26.80 -49.28 -7.51
CA LEU A 9 26.77 -47.81 -7.50
C LEU A 9 25.30 -47.37 -7.38
N LEU A 10 24.93 -46.81 -6.23
CA LEU A 10 23.62 -46.24 -5.98
C LEU A 10 23.57 -44.84 -6.63
N ALA A 11 22.92 -44.73 -7.79
CA ALA A 11 22.66 -43.44 -8.43
C ALA A 11 21.54 -42.72 -7.66
N LEU A 12 21.89 -41.68 -6.93
CA LEU A 12 20.95 -40.77 -6.29
C LEU A 12 20.34 -39.87 -7.37
N VAL A 13 19.16 -40.23 -7.88
CA VAL A 13 18.37 -39.37 -8.77
C VAL A 13 17.77 -38.26 -7.91
N MET A 14 18.35 -37.06 -7.98
CA MET A 14 17.66 -35.84 -7.53
C MET A 14 16.57 -35.53 -8.54
N THR A 15 15.33 -35.91 -8.23
CA THR A 15 14.15 -35.40 -8.93
C THR A 15 13.99 -33.92 -8.62
N PRO A 16 13.74 -33.05 -9.63
CA PRO A 16 13.36 -31.67 -9.36
C PRO A 16 12.03 -31.69 -8.61
N MET A 17 11.97 -30.98 -7.49
CA MET A 17 10.71 -30.65 -6.82
C MET A 17 9.98 -29.68 -7.74
N MET A 18 9.18 -30.20 -8.67
CA MET A 18 8.17 -29.37 -9.31
C MET A 18 7.16 -29.05 -8.20
N ALA A 19 7.12 -27.79 -7.78
CA ALA A 19 6.01 -27.26 -7.01
C ALA A 19 4.75 -27.44 -7.87
N LEU A 20 4.00 -28.50 -7.59
CA LEU A 20 2.73 -28.82 -8.22
C LEU A 20 1.68 -28.84 -7.12
N ALA A 21 0.90 -27.76 -7.03
CA ALA A 21 -0.57 -27.82 -7.00
C ALA A 21 -1.12 -26.46 -6.55
N GLN A 22 -1.13 -25.47 -7.47
CA GLN A 22 -2.14 -24.44 -7.34
C GLN A 22 -3.49 -25.11 -7.59
N GLN A 23 -4.41 -25.06 -6.63
CA GLN A 23 -5.67 -25.80 -6.71
C GLN A 23 -6.42 -25.47 -8.00
N GLN A 24 -6.76 -26.50 -8.77
CA GLN A 24 -7.47 -26.36 -10.04
C GLN A 24 -8.97 -26.58 -9.82
N PHE A 25 -9.78 -25.74 -10.46
CA PHE A 25 -11.22 -25.70 -10.32
C PHE A 25 -11.91 -25.95 -11.65
N SER A 26 -13.07 -26.61 -11.61
CA SER A 26 -13.85 -26.82 -12.84
C SER A 26 -14.45 -25.52 -13.37
N THR A 27 -14.64 -24.52 -12.50
CA THR A 27 -15.21 -23.20 -12.82
C THR A 27 -14.54 -22.10 -12.01
N PRO A 28 -14.46 -20.86 -12.53
CA PRO A 28 -13.91 -19.73 -11.77
C PRO A 28 -14.77 -19.36 -10.55
N GLU A 29 -16.08 -19.65 -10.55
CA GLU A 29 -16.96 -19.43 -9.40
C GLU A 29 -16.58 -20.31 -8.21
N GLN A 30 -16.14 -21.55 -8.47
CA GLN A 30 -15.62 -22.44 -7.41
C GLN A 30 -14.33 -21.86 -6.82
N ALA A 31 -13.39 -21.42 -7.66
CA ALA A 31 -12.15 -20.79 -7.19
C ALA A 31 -12.43 -19.58 -6.29
N ALA A 32 -13.32 -18.69 -6.74
CA ALA A 32 -13.72 -17.50 -5.97
C ALA A 32 -14.41 -17.84 -4.64
N SER A 33 -15.29 -18.85 -4.63
CA SER A 33 -15.96 -19.31 -3.41
C SER A 33 -14.97 -19.88 -2.41
N THR A 34 -13.99 -20.68 -2.87
CA THR A 34 -12.95 -21.24 -2.01
C THR A 34 -12.02 -20.16 -1.46
N LEU A 35 -11.70 -19.12 -2.23
CA LEU A 35 -10.98 -17.95 -1.72
C LEU A 35 -11.78 -17.24 -0.61
N ALA A 36 -13.06 -16.96 -0.85
CA ALA A 36 -13.90 -16.28 0.14
C ALA A 36 -14.05 -17.10 1.43
N GLU A 37 -14.16 -18.42 1.32
CA GLU A 37 -14.20 -19.33 2.46
C GLU A 37 -12.87 -19.33 3.25
N ALA A 38 -11.73 -19.45 2.56
CA ALA A 38 -10.41 -19.43 3.18
C ALA A 38 -10.17 -18.10 3.93
N ILE A 39 -10.52 -16.97 3.30
CA ILE A 39 -10.46 -15.64 3.94
C ILE A 39 -11.38 -15.56 5.16
N SER A 40 -12.62 -16.08 5.06
CA SER A 40 -13.57 -16.05 6.17
C SER A 40 -13.11 -16.88 7.37
N GLN A 41 -12.42 -18.00 7.12
CA GLN A 41 -11.94 -18.91 8.16
C GLN A 41 -10.55 -18.54 8.68
N HIS A 42 -9.89 -17.54 8.09
CA HIS A 42 -8.49 -17.22 8.33
C HIS A 42 -7.59 -18.46 8.12
N ASP A 43 -7.91 -19.27 7.10
CA ASP A 43 -7.20 -20.51 6.79
C ASP A 43 -6.01 -20.21 5.88
N GLU A 44 -4.86 -19.91 6.49
CA GLU A 44 -3.61 -19.63 5.79
C GLU A 44 -3.17 -20.81 4.91
N SER A 45 -3.38 -22.06 5.35
CA SER A 45 -2.99 -23.24 4.57
C SER A 45 -3.83 -23.38 3.29
N ALA A 46 -5.12 -23.04 3.36
CA ALA A 46 -5.98 -22.99 2.19
C ALA A 46 -5.56 -21.85 1.25
N LEU A 47 -5.19 -20.69 1.78
CA LEU A 47 -4.67 -19.56 0.98
C LEU A 47 -3.35 -19.91 0.29
N ASP A 48 -2.42 -20.59 0.96
CA ASP A 48 -1.17 -21.08 0.38
C ASP A 48 -1.46 -22.03 -0.80
N THR A 49 -2.44 -22.92 -0.64
CA THR A 49 -2.84 -23.86 -1.71
C THR A 49 -3.52 -23.16 -2.90
N LEU A 50 -4.27 -22.08 -2.64
CA LEU A 50 -5.02 -21.32 -3.65
C LEU A 50 -4.14 -20.34 -4.43
N LEU A 51 -3.31 -19.58 -3.73
CA LEU A 51 -2.55 -18.45 -4.25
C LEU A 51 -1.06 -18.78 -4.42
N GLY A 52 -0.58 -19.88 -3.84
CA GLY A 52 0.81 -20.30 -3.84
C GLY A 52 1.60 -19.69 -2.67
N ASP A 53 2.67 -20.35 -2.24
CA ASP A 53 3.42 -20.10 -0.99
C ASP A 53 3.99 -18.67 -0.78
N ASN A 54 3.96 -17.80 -1.80
CA ASN A 54 4.52 -16.44 -1.74
C ASN A 54 3.46 -15.33 -1.70
N TRP A 55 2.16 -15.66 -1.61
CA TRP A 55 1.08 -14.67 -1.72
C TRP A 55 1.15 -13.59 -0.63
N GLN A 56 1.67 -13.92 0.55
CA GLN A 56 1.84 -13.01 1.69
C GLN A 56 2.80 -11.85 1.40
N GLN A 57 3.69 -11.99 0.42
CA GLN A 57 4.56 -10.90 -0.02
C GLN A 57 3.75 -9.73 -0.61
N PHE A 58 2.64 -10.04 -1.26
CA PHE A 58 1.82 -9.05 -1.98
C PHE A 58 0.56 -8.67 -1.22
N LEU A 59 0.05 -9.57 -0.37
CA LEU A 59 -1.12 -9.34 0.47
C LEU A 59 -0.78 -9.59 1.94
N PRO A 60 0.14 -8.81 2.54
CA PRO A 60 0.52 -9.01 3.93
C PRO A 60 -0.68 -8.76 4.86
N PRO A 61 -0.96 -9.63 5.85
CA PRO A 61 -2.07 -9.47 6.79
C PRO A 61 -2.02 -8.15 7.56
N ASP A 62 -0.82 -7.71 7.95
CA ASP A 62 -0.56 -6.43 8.63
C ASP A 62 -0.20 -5.30 7.65
N GLY A 63 -0.64 -5.42 6.40
CA GLY A 63 -0.22 -4.59 5.28
C GLY A 63 -0.79 -3.17 5.23
N ILE A 64 -0.59 -2.53 4.08
CA ILE A 64 -0.95 -1.13 3.78
C ILE A 64 -2.46 -0.84 3.91
N ALA A 65 -3.30 -1.88 3.94
CA ALA A 65 -4.75 -1.79 4.11
C ALA A 65 -5.25 -2.85 5.11
N PRO A 66 -5.13 -2.61 6.43
CA PRO A 66 -5.49 -3.58 7.46
C PRO A 66 -7.00 -3.91 7.48
N ASP A 67 -7.84 -3.07 6.89
CA ASP A 67 -9.29 -3.26 6.76
C ASP A 67 -9.71 -3.95 5.45
N ALA A 68 -8.75 -4.30 4.58
CA ALA A 68 -9.06 -4.85 3.25
C ALA A 68 -9.78 -6.20 3.32
N VAL A 69 -9.42 -7.06 4.28
CA VAL A 69 -10.07 -8.37 4.49
C VAL A 69 -11.53 -8.18 4.92
N ASP A 70 -11.77 -7.34 5.93
CA ASP A 70 -13.10 -7.03 6.42
C ASP A 70 -13.99 -6.42 5.33
N ARG A 71 -13.41 -5.52 4.52
CA ARG A 71 -14.08 -4.92 3.38
C ARG A 71 -14.44 -5.97 2.33
N PHE A 72 -13.50 -6.84 1.96
CA PHE A 72 -13.76 -7.91 0.99
C PHE A 72 -14.89 -8.83 1.47
N GLN A 73 -14.84 -9.30 2.73
CA GLN A 73 -15.87 -10.17 3.29
C GLN A 73 -17.24 -9.49 3.29
N ARG A 74 -17.31 -8.21 3.66
CA ARG A 74 -18.55 -7.42 3.60
C ARG A 74 -19.08 -7.31 2.17
N ASP A 75 -18.23 -6.90 1.23
CA ASP A 75 -18.60 -6.69 -0.16
C ASP A 75 -19.04 -8.00 -0.83
N TRP A 76 -18.36 -9.11 -0.53
CA TRP A 76 -18.73 -10.46 -0.96
C TRP A 76 -20.15 -10.84 -0.54
N GLN A 77 -20.54 -10.55 0.71
CA GLN A 77 -21.89 -10.85 1.21
C GLN A 77 -22.96 -9.97 0.56
N VAL A 78 -22.61 -8.75 0.15
CA VAL A 78 -23.54 -7.83 -0.53
C VAL A 78 -23.83 -8.27 -1.96
N LYS A 79 -22.78 -8.54 -2.74
CA LYS A 79 -22.86 -9.00 -4.13
C LYS A 79 -21.50 -9.57 -4.53
N HIS A 80 -21.49 -10.65 -5.30
CA HIS A 80 -20.29 -11.11 -5.99
C HIS A 80 -20.64 -11.66 -7.36
N ASN A 81 -19.78 -11.44 -8.34
CA ASN A 81 -19.95 -11.94 -9.69
C ASN A 81 -18.60 -12.29 -10.33
N ILE A 82 -18.61 -13.28 -11.21
CA ILE A 82 -17.47 -13.58 -12.06
C ILE A 82 -17.66 -12.93 -13.42
N VAL A 83 -16.72 -12.05 -13.79
CA VAL A 83 -16.63 -11.47 -15.13
C VAL A 83 -15.63 -12.29 -15.92
N ARG A 84 -16.07 -12.96 -16.99
CA ARG A 84 -15.22 -13.80 -17.83
C ARG A 84 -14.84 -13.09 -19.13
N GLN A 85 -13.59 -13.22 -19.55
CA GLN A 85 -13.08 -12.78 -20.83
C GLN A 85 -12.09 -13.82 -21.36
N ASP A 86 -12.44 -14.49 -22.47
CA ASP A 86 -11.64 -15.56 -23.07
C ASP A 86 -11.22 -16.65 -22.05
N ASN A 87 -9.92 -16.78 -21.78
CA ASN A 87 -9.35 -17.72 -20.80
C ASN A 87 -9.07 -17.07 -19.44
N SER A 88 -9.63 -15.89 -19.18
CA SER A 88 -9.47 -15.16 -17.93
C SER A 88 -10.83 -14.87 -17.31
N ALA A 89 -10.83 -14.73 -15.99
CA ALA A 89 -11.99 -14.37 -15.20
C ALA A 89 -11.56 -13.51 -14.02
N TRP A 90 -12.43 -12.60 -13.60
CA TRP A 90 -12.21 -11.74 -12.44
C TRP A 90 -13.38 -11.82 -11.49
N LEU A 91 -13.07 -11.75 -10.20
CA LEU A 91 -14.05 -11.64 -9.15
C LEU A 91 -14.35 -10.15 -8.88
N ASP A 92 -15.60 -9.76 -9.05
CA ASP A 92 -16.10 -8.46 -8.60
C ASP A 92 -16.96 -8.65 -7.36
N VAL A 93 -16.78 -7.79 -6.36
CA VAL A 93 -17.55 -7.81 -5.11
C VAL A 93 -18.18 -6.46 -4.78
N GLY A 94 -19.26 -6.47 -4.01
CA GLY A 94 -19.96 -5.27 -3.54
C GLY A 94 -20.81 -4.58 -4.61
N GLN A 95 -21.44 -3.46 -4.22
CA GLN A 95 -22.30 -2.67 -5.12
C GLN A 95 -21.49 -1.91 -6.17
N GLU A 96 -20.30 -1.48 -5.79
CA GLU A 96 -19.36 -0.76 -6.65
C GLU A 96 -18.58 -1.69 -7.58
N GLU A 97 -18.91 -2.98 -7.60
CA GLU A 97 -18.27 -4.01 -8.44
C GLU A 97 -16.74 -3.96 -8.34
N TRP A 98 -16.24 -3.86 -7.10
CA TRP A 98 -14.80 -3.77 -6.87
C TRP A 98 -14.14 -5.07 -7.33
N ARG A 99 -13.30 -4.96 -8.35
CA ARG A 99 -12.57 -6.07 -8.93
C ARG A 99 -11.40 -6.49 -8.05
N LEU A 100 -11.33 -7.77 -7.69
CA LEU A 100 -10.15 -8.35 -7.08
C LEU A 100 -8.99 -8.30 -8.09
N PRO A 101 -7.81 -7.76 -7.72
CA PRO A 101 -6.64 -7.64 -8.61
C PRO A 101 -5.88 -8.97 -8.75
N ILE A 102 -6.58 -10.11 -8.69
CA ILE A 102 -6.01 -11.44 -8.86
C ILE A 102 -6.86 -12.15 -9.91
N PRO A 103 -6.39 -12.25 -11.16
CA PRO A 103 -7.14 -12.94 -12.20
C PRO A 103 -7.23 -14.44 -11.91
N ILE A 104 -8.31 -15.05 -12.37
CA ILE A 104 -8.51 -16.49 -12.42
C ILE A 104 -8.34 -16.90 -13.88
N ILE A 105 -7.34 -17.70 -14.19
CA ILE A 105 -7.02 -18.10 -15.57
C ILE A 105 -7.38 -19.56 -15.82
N LYS A 106 -7.72 -19.89 -17.06
CA LYS A 106 -8.02 -21.23 -17.51
C LYS A 106 -6.76 -21.89 -18.08
N GLY A 107 -6.24 -22.88 -17.36
CA GLY A 107 -5.20 -23.80 -17.83
C GLY A 107 -5.78 -25.08 -18.43
N ASP A 108 -4.90 -26.02 -18.77
CA ASP A 108 -5.27 -27.30 -19.40
C ASP A 108 -6.11 -28.20 -18.49
N ASP A 109 -5.85 -28.16 -17.19
CA ASP A 109 -6.49 -29.02 -16.19
C ASP A 109 -7.64 -28.33 -15.43
N GLY A 110 -7.83 -27.02 -15.61
CA GLY A 110 -8.88 -26.26 -14.93
C GLY A 110 -8.56 -24.78 -14.74
N TRP A 111 -9.40 -24.10 -13.95
CA TRP A 111 -9.23 -22.71 -13.55
C TRP A 111 -8.40 -22.61 -12.29
N HIS A 112 -7.51 -21.62 -12.20
CA HIS A 112 -6.75 -21.32 -10.98
C HIS A 112 -6.49 -19.82 -10.88
N PHE A 113 -6.16 -19.31 -9.68
CA PHE A 113 -5.68 -17.93 -9.55
C PHE A 113 -4.31 -17.78 -10.22
N ASP A 114 -4.00 -16.62 -10.78
CA ASP A 114 -2.68 -16.32 -11.31
C ASP A 114 -2.07 -15.17 -10.51
N MET A 115 -1.29 -15.54 -9.50
CA MET A 115 -0.61 -14.56 -8.65
C MET A 115 0.52 -13.86 -9.40
N ALA A 116 1.21 -14.54 -10.33
CA ALA A 116 2.28 -13.92 -11.10
C ALA A 116 1.74 -12.81 -12.00
N ALA A 117 0.56 -13.00 -12.59
CA ALA A 117 -0.14 -11.94 -13.33
C ALA A 117 -0.72 -10.84 -12.42
N ALA A 118 -0.91 -11.11 -11.13
CA ALA A 118 -1.49 -10.18 -10.16
C ALA A 118 -0.47 -9.16 -9.59
N GLU A 119 0.82 -9.51 -9.55
CA GLU A 119 1.85 -8.74 -8.82
C GLU A 119 1.86 -7.26 -9.22
N ASP A 120 1.97 -6.97 -10.52
CA ASP A 120 2.01 -5.61 -11.05
C ASP A 120 0.74 -4.82 -10.75
N GLU A 121 -0.44 -5.46 -10.83
CA GLU A 121 -1.72 -4.81 -10.57
C GLU A 121 -1.91 -4.49 -9.08
N ILE A 122 -1.56 -5.43 -8.19
CA ILE A 122 -1.61 -5.25 -6.75
C ILE A 122 -0.69 -4.09 -6.35
N LEU A 123 0.54 -4.09 -6.84
CA LEU A 123 1.53 -3.06 -6.57
C LEU A 123 1.06 -1.69 -7.07
N THR A 124 0.61 -1.61 -8.33
CA THR A 124 0.12 -0.37 -8.93
C THR A 124 -1.06 0.21 -8.14
N ARG A 125 -2.01 -0.63 -7.71
CA ARG A 125 -3.15 -0.17 -6.89
C ARG A 125 -2.72 0.26 -5.50
N ALA A 126 -1.75 -0.40 -4.88
CA ALA A 126 -1.20 -0.01 -3.58
C ALA A 126 -0.51 1.36 -3.67
N ILE A 127 0.34 1.57 -4.68
CA ILE A 127 0.99 2.84 -4.98
C ILE A 127 -0.05 3.95 -5.16
N GLY A 128 -1.06 3.73 -6.01
CA GLY A 128 -2.08 4.75 -6.27
C GLY A 128 -2.89 5.13 -5.02
N ARG A 129 -3.22 4.16 -4.15
CA ARG A 129 -3.87 4.45 -2.86
C ARG A 129 -2.96 5.25 -1.93
N ASN A 130 -1.70 4.89 -1.83
CA ASN A 130 -0.72 5.59 -0.98
C ASN A 130 -0.51 7.03 -1.43
N GLU A 131 -0.36 7.24 -2.74
CA GLU A 131 -0.23 8.56 -3.35
C GLU A 131 -1.47 9.43 -3.07
N LEU A 132 -2.67 8.86 -3.20
CA LEU A 132 -3.91 9.57 -2.87
C LEU A 132 -3.98 9.92 -1.37
N SER A 133 -3.63 8.98 -0.48
CA SER A 133 -3.56 9.23 0.96
C SER A 133 -2.52 10.31 1.30
N ALA A 134 -1.40 10.35 0.59
CA ALA A 134 -0.38 11.38 0.77
C ALA A 134 -0.91 12.76 0.38
N ILE A 135 -1.60 12.87 -0.76
CA ILE A 135 -2.24 14.13 -1.19
C ILE A 135 -3.30 14.57 -0.16
N GLN A 136 -4.15 13.66 0.32
CA GLN A 136 -5.13 13.96 1.36
C GLN A 136 -4.46 14.46 2.66
N ALA A 137 -3.33 13.87 3.06
CA ALA A 137 -2.57 14.33 4.21
C ALA A 137 -1.97 15.73 4.02
N MET A 138 -1.60 16.10 2.78
CA MET A 138 -1.12 17.44 2.47
C MET A 138 -2.21 18.49 2.62
N HIS A 139 -3.44 18.21 2.18
CA HIS A 139 -4.58 19.09 2.42
C HIS A 139 -4.87 19.25 3.92
N ALA A 140 -4.92 18.13 4.65
CA ALA A 140 -5.11 18.15 6.10
C ALA A 140 -4.01 18.92 6.84
N TYR A 141 -2.76 18.88 6.35
CA TYR A 141 -1.67 19.69 6.87
C TYR A 141 -1.92 21.20 6.69
N VAL A 142 -2.42 21.63 5.53
CA VAL A 142 -2.72 23.05 5.27
C VAL A 142 -3.81 23.53 6.22
N ASP A 143 -4.90 22.76 6.36
CA ASP A 143 -5.98 23.06 7.32
C ASP A 143 -5.44 23.14 8.76
N ALA A 144 -4.65 22.15 9.18
CA ALA A 144 -4.07 22.10 10.51
C ALA A 144 -3.13 23.28 10.80
N GLN A 145 -2.38 23.75 9.80
CA GLN A 145 -1.56 24.94 9.94
C GLN A 145 -2.41 26.20 10.15
N GLN A 146 -3.54 26.32 9.45
CA GLN A 146 -4.46 27.45 9.63
C GLN A 146 -5.04 27.45 11.05
N ASP A 147 -5.50 26.29 11.55
CA ASP A 147 -6.00 26.15 12.91
C ASP A 147 -4.92 26.48 13.95
N PHE A 148 -3.71 25.98 13.75
CA PHE A 148 -2.59 26.28 14.63
C PHE A 148 -2.27 27.79 14.65
N TYR A 149 -2.32 28.45 13.50
CA TYR A 149 -2.09 29.89 13.39
C TYR A 149 -3.19 30.70 14.08
N GLN A 150 -4.45 30.29 14.02
CA GLN A 150 -5.55 30.96 14.73
C GLN A 150 -5.34 30.93 16.25
N LEU A 151 -4.78 29.83 16.78
CA LEU A 151 -4.52 29.66 18.21
C LEU A 151 -3.24 30.36 18.68
N ASN A 152 -2.18 30.32 17.87
CA ASN A 152 -0.83 30.71 18.30
C ASN A 152 -0.30 31.98 17.62
N HIS A 153 -0.99 32.49 16.60
CA HIS A 153 -0.54 33.60 15.74
C HIS A 153 0.85 33.39 15.12
N ALA A 154 1.23 32.12 14.94
CA ALA A 154 2.48 31.68 14.32
C ALA A 154 2.26 30.32 13.65
N TRP A 155 3.00 30.03 12.58
CA TRP A 155 2.95 28.74 11.89
C TRP A 155 3.72 27.65 12.64
N ALA A 156 3.18 26.44 12.68
CA ALA A 156 3.87 25.30 13.28
C ALA A 156 5.11 24.93 12.47
N GLN A 157 6.22 24.69 13.16
CA GLN A 157 7.49 24.26 12.54
C GLN A 157 7.72 22.74 12.67
N LYS A 158 6.75 22.02 13.25
CA LYS A 158 6.82 20.59 13.50
C LYS A 158 5.47 19.95 13.21
N ILE A 159 5.49 18.76 12.61
CA ILE A 159 4.29 17.93 12.48
C ILE A 159 3.93 17.36 13.86
N ILE A 160 4.88 16.70 14.52
CA ILE A 160 4.70 16.12 15.86
C ILE A 160 5.29 17.08 16.90
N SER A 161 4.52 17.43 17.92
CA SER A 161 5.00 18.28 19.03
C SER A 161 6.10 17.58 19.83
N SER A 162 6.99 18.36 20.41
CA SER A 162 7.96 17.83 21.38
C SER A 162 7.25 17.34 22.65
N ASP A 163 7.88 16.37 23.34
CA ASP A 163 7.32 15.75 24.55
C ASP A 163 6.78 16.78 25.55
N GLY A 164 5.50 16.65 25.90
CA GLY A 164 4.80 17.53 26.83
C GLY A 164 4.53 18.96 26.33
N LYS A 165 4.83 19.26 25.05
CA LYS A 165 4.57 20.56 24.42
C LYS A 165 3.46 20.48 23.38
N LYS A 166 3.00 21.66 22.97
CA LYS A 166 2.03 21.88 21.87
C LYS A 166 2.63 22.80 20.81
N ASP A 167 3.85 22.49 20.40
CA ASP A 167 4.66 23.29 19.47
C ASP A 167 4.69 22.70 18.03
N GLY A 168 3.83 21.72 17.76
CA GLY A 168 3.60 21.13 16.45
C GLY A 168 2.10 20.90 16.18
N LEU A 169 1.80 20.32 15.03
CA LEU A 169 0.42 20.10 14.57
C LEU A 169 -0.30 18.91 15.23
N TYR A 170 0.47 18.01 15.83
CA TYR A 170 -0.04 16.85 16.55
C TYR A 170 0.52 16.79 17.98
N TRP A 171 -0.35 16.45 18.93
CA TRP A 171 -0.05 16.00 20.29
C TRP A 171 -1.16 15.05 20.76
N PRO A 172 -0.86 14.06 21.62
CA PRO A 172 -1.88 13.21 22.24
C PRO A 172 -2.72 14.06 23.20
N ALA A 173 -4.01 14.24 22.90
CA ALA A 173 -4.92 14.99 23.75
C ALA A 173 -5.43 14.12 24.91
N THR A 174 -5.49 14.70 26.11
CA THR A 174 -6.15 14.06 27.26
C THR A 174 -7.65 14.39 27.30
N PRO A 175 -8.50 13.58 27.97
CA PRO A 175 -9.93 13.87 28.07
C PRO A 175 -10.20 15.26 28.65
N GLY A 176 -10.96 16.08 27.92
CA GLY A 176 -11.29 17.46 28.32
C GLY A 176 -10.28 18.52 27.85
N GLU A 177 -9.20 18.12 27.20
CA GLU A 177 -8.22 19.02 26.59
C GLU A 177 -8.60 19.36 25.14
N ALA A 178 -8.20 20.56 24.67
CA ALA A 178 -8.35 20.92 23.28
C ALA A 178 -7.55 19.94 22.37
N PRO A 179 -8.17 19.39 21.31
CA PRO A 179 -7.51 18.45 20.41
C PRO A 179 -6.38 19.12 19.64
N SER A 180 -5.44 18.31 19.15
CA SER A 180 -4.41 18.79 18.22
C SER A 180 -4.99 18.97 16.81
N PRO A 181 -4.50 19.97 16.02
CA PRO A 181 -5.02 20.26 14.69
C PRO A 181 -5.07 19.06 13.73
N LEU A 182 -4.01 18.23 13.66
CA LEU A 182 -4.00 17.03 12.80
C LEU A 182 -4.75 15.83 13.41
N GLY A 183 -4.93 15.76 14.73
CA GLY A 183 -5.53 14.61 15.39
C GLY A 183 -4.74 13.29 15.25
N PRO A 184 -5.21 12.19 15.87
CA PRO A 184 -4.45 10.93 15.96
C PRO A 184 -4.39 10.13 14.64
N ALA A 185 -5.24 10.42 13.67
CA ALA A 185 -5.31 9.69 12.39
C ALA A 185 -4.01 9.78 11.57
N PHE A 186 -3.15 10.76 11.84
CA PHE A 186 -1.89 10.99 11.13
C PHE A 186 -0.65 10.50 11.88
N SER A 187 -0.82 9.81 13.02
CA SER A 187 0.30 9.20 13.75
C SER A 187 0.65 7.86 13.10
N PRO A 188 1.88 7.67 12.56
CA PRO A 188 2.30 6.35 12.11
C PRO A 188 2.31 5.38 13.30
N ILE A 189 1.78 4.18 13.09
CA ILE A 189 1.69 3.12 14.11
C ILE A 189 3.10 2.64 14.49
N GLU A 190 4.03 2.64 13.53
CA GLU A 190 5.42 2.23 13.72
C GLU A 190 6.40 3.30 13.22
N PRO A 191 7.50 3.58 13.95
CA PRO A 191 8.55 4.46 13.50
C PRO A 191 9.14 4.01 12.15
N GLY A 192 9.36 4.97 11.23
CA GLY A 192 10.07 4.73 9.98
C GLY A 192 9.22 4.21 8.81
N LYS A 193 8.01 3.69 9.05
CA LYS A 193 7.07 3.22 8.02
C LYS A 193 6.40 4.34 7.21
N GLY A 194 6.49 5.58 7.70
CA GLY A 194 5.76 6.70 7.09
C GLY A 194 4.25 6.59 7.30
N TYR A 195 3.51 7.60 6.84
CA TYR A 195 2.05 7.56 6.81
C TYR A 195 1.62 7.07 5.43
N HIS A 196 0.94 5.91 5.37
CA HIS A 196 0.64 5.19 4.11
C HIS A 196 1.86 5.04 3.19
N GLY A 197 3.03 4.72 3.75
CA GLY A 197 4.26 4.55 2.96
C GLY A 197 4.88 5.86 2.44
N TYR A 198 4.46 7.01 2.96
CA TYR A 198 5.02 8.32 2.63
C TYR A 198 5.71 8.99 3.83
N ARG A 199 6.80 9.70 3.54
CA ARG A 199 7.51 10.58 4.46
C ARG A 199 7.07 12.01 4.21
N PHE A 200 7.07 12.82 5.26
CA PHE A 200 6.66 14.22 5.20
C PHE A 200 7.71 15.12 5.85
N HIS A 201 7.98 16.26 5.23
CA HIS A 201 8.92 17.25 5.74
C HIS A 201 8.40 18.67 5.52
N ILE A 202 8.35 19.46 6.59
CA ILE A 202 8.02 20.89 6.50
C ILE A 202 9.21 21.60 5.86
N ILE A 203 8.96 22.28 4.74
CA ILE A 203 9.95 23.03 3.99
C ILE A 203 9.60 24.53 4.03
N LYS A 204 10.57 25.38 3.70
CA LYS A 204 10.37 26.83 3.71
C LYS A 204 9.54 27.27 2.49
N ASP A 205 8.49 28.07 2.67
CA ASP A 205 7.97 28.88 1.57
C ASP A 205 8.79 30.18 1.47
N ALA A 206 9.84 30.14 0.65
CA ALA A 206 10.76 31.26 0.48
C ALA A 206 10.11 32.49 -0.16
N LYS A 207 8.98 32.35 -0.85
CA LYS A 207 8.32 33.45 -1.57
C LYS A 207 7.27 34.15 -0.72
N ASN A 208 6.48 33.40 0.03
CA ASN A 208 5.33 33.96 0.76
C ASN A 208 5.51 34.00 2.28
N HIS A 209 6.62 33.46 2.82
CA HIS A 209 6.81 33.24 4.26
C HIS A 209 5.66 32.45 4.91
N GLY A 210 4.98 31.63 4.11
CA GLY A 210 3.87 30.78 4.50
C GLY A 210 4.32 29.37 4.87
N VAL A 211 3.37 28.45 4.83
CA VAL A 211 3.59 27.03 5.09
C VAL A 211 3.78 26.26 3.80
N ALA A 212 4.67 25.28 3.83
CA ALA A 212 4.85 24.32 2.76
C ALA A 212 5.24 22.96 3.31
N LEU A 213 4.89 21.91 2.58
CA LEU A 213 5.18 20.53 2.94
C LEU A 213 5.65 19.77 1.70
N LEU A 214 6.68 18.95 1.89
CA LEU A 214 7.15 17.96 0.94
C LEU A 214 6.70 16.57 1.40
N ALA A 215 6.24 15.75 0.48
CA ALA A 215 5.97 14.34 0.70
C ALA A 215 6.69 13.49 -0.35
N TRP A 216 7.23 12.34 0.05
CA TRP A 216 7.87 11.39 -0.88
C TRP A 216 7.72 9.95 -0.38
N PRO A 217 7.74 8.95 -1.28
CA PRO A 217 7.62 7.56 -0.88
C PRO A 217 8.78 7.14 0.03
N VAL A 218 8.47 6.28 1.01
CA VAL A 218 9.47 5.60 1.83
C VAL A 218 10.39 4.74 0.97
N GLU A 219 9.83 4.05 -0.02
CA GLU A 219 10.57 3.23 -0.99
C GLU A 219 9.99 3.46 -2.39
N TRP A 220 10.79 4.09 -3.26
CA TRP A 220 10.37 4.42 -4.62
C TRP A 220 10.09 3.16 -5.43
N GLY A 221 9.00 3.17 -6.19
CA GLY A 221 8.53 2.02 -6.98
C GLY A 221 7.82 0.94 -6.15
N GLN A 222 7.82 1.04 -4.82
CA GLN A 222 7.10 0.09 -3.94
C GLN A 222 5.99 0.76 -3.15
N THR A 223 6.29 1.83 -2.42
CA THR A 223 5.29 2.54 -1.62
C THR A 223 4.69 3.73 -2.38
N GLY A 224 5.37 4.20 -3.42
CA GLY A 224 4.91 5.25 -4.31
C GLY A 224 5.94 5.57 -5.40
N VAL A 225 5.54 6.34 -6.41
CA VAL A 225 6.41 6.81 -7.50
C VAL A 225 6.56 8.32 -7.46
N MET A 226 5.48 9.04 -7.17
CA MET A 226 5.46 10.50 -7.15
C MET A 226 5.89 11.04 -5.79
N SER A 227 6.67 12.13 -5.83
CA SER A 227 6.85 13.05 -4.72
C SER A 227 5.92 14.24 -4.90
N PHE A 228 5.52 14.87 -3.79
CA PHE A 228 4.54 15.94 -3.78
C PHE A 228 5.02 17.15 -3.00
N MET A 229 4.63 18.35 -3.43
CA MET A 229 4.76 19.58 -2.65
C MET A 229 3.41 20.30 -2.56
N VAL A 230 3.09 20.87 -1.39
CA VAL A 230 1.94 21.75 -1.19
C VAL A 230 2.41 23.05 -0.56
N ASN A 231 1.70 24.14 -0.84
CA ASN A 231 1.91 25.44 -0.19
C ASN A 231 0.63 25.90 0.54
N GLN A 232 0.71 27.08 1.16
CA GLN A 232 -0.40 27.67 1.91
C GLN A 232 -1.70 27.89 1.11
N ASN A 233 -1.64 27.88 -0.23
CA ASN A 233 -2.82 28.04 -1.09
C ASN A 233 -3.50 26.70 -1.37
N ASP A 234 -3.06 25.62 -0.72
CA ASP A 234 -3.56 24.26 -0.88
C ASP A 234 -3.38 23.69 -2.30
N GLN A 235 -2.46 24.26 -3.08
CA GLN A 235 -2.11 23.74 -4.40
C GLN A 235 -1.04 22.66 -4.27
N VAL A 236 -1.40 21.43 -4.64
CA VAL A 236 -0.47 20.29 -4.70
C VAL A 236 0.22 20.24 -6.05
N TRP A 237 1.52 19.96 -6.00
CA TRP A 237 2.41 19.72 -7.14
C TRP A 237 3.00 18.31 -7.00
N GLN A 238 3.25 17.65 -8.13
CA GLN A 238 3.87 16.34 -8.17
C GLN A 238 5.08 16.30 -9.11
N ALA A 239 6.07 15.47 -8.78
CA ALA A 239 7.20 15.13 -9.63
C ALA A 239 7.66 13.70 -9.33
N ASN A 240 8.08 12.96 -10.36
CA ASN A 240 8.77 11.69 -10.18
C ASN A 240 10.28 11.98 -10.07
N LEU A 241 10.85 11.77 -8.88
CA LEU A 241 12.27 11.98 -8.58
C LEU A 241 13.12 10.70 -8.84
N GLY A 242 12.49 9.62 -9.33
CA GLY A 242 13.17 8.38 -9.71
C GLY A 242 13.74 7.58 -8.55
N GLU A 243 14.65 6.65 -8.84
CA GLU A 243 15.27 5.75 -7.85
C GLU A 243 16.00 6.51 -6.72
N GLU A 244 16.48 7.72 -6.99
CA GLU A 244 17.16 8.59 -6.01
C GLU A 244 16.19 9.48 -5.21
N THR A 245 14.89 9.20 -5.27
CA THR A 245 13.83 10.00 -4.61
C THR A 245 14.17 10.34 -3.16
N GLN A 246 14.71 9.40 -2.38
CA GLN A 246 15.03 9.66 -0.98
C GLN A 246 16.10 10.76 -0.81
N SER A 247 17.18 10.71 -1.57
CA SER A 247 18.25 11.72 -1.50
C SER A 247 17.82 13.05 -2.11
N GLU A 248 17.12 13.01 -3.25
CA GLU A 248 16.63 14.23 -3.91
C GLU A 248 15.61 14.97 -3.04
N ALA A 249 14.64 14.26 -2.47
CA ALA A 249 13.64 14.84 -1.58
C ALA A 249 14.27 15.46 -0.33
N GLN A 250 15.28 14.81 0.26
CA GLN A 250 15.98 15.36 1.43
C GLN A 250 16.79 16.63 1.14
N ALA A 251 17.21 16.83 -0.11
CA ALA A 251 17.90 18.05 -0.53
C ALA A 251 16.93 19.23 -0.74
N ILE A 252 15.64 18.97 -0.91
CA ILE A 252 14.60 20.00 -1.07
C ILE A 252 14.29 20.61 0.30
N THR A 253 14.69 21.87 0.49
CA THR A 253 14.49 22.62 1.74
C THR A 253 13.52 23.78 1.62
N ALA A 254 13.04 24.08 0.40
CA ALA A 254 12.12 25.17 0.12
C ALA A 254 11.15 24.85 -1.00
N PHE A 255 9.93 25.38 -0.89
CA PHE A 255 8.90 25.28 -1.91
C PHE A 255 9.28 26.13 -3.12
N SER A 256 9.72 25.47 -4.18
CA SER A 256 10.08 26.11 -5.44
C SER A 256 9.88 25.12 -6.59
N PRO A 257 8.62 24.79 -6.96
CA PRO A 257 8.37 23.93 -8.11
C PRO A 257 8.97 24.57 -9.37
N ASP A 258 9.83 23.82 -10.04
CA ASP A 258 10.43 24.16 -11.33
C ASP A 258 9.68 23.43 -12.46
N SER A 259 10.29 23.33 -13.65
CA SER A 259 9.68 22.66 -14.80
C SER A 259 9.44 21.15 -14.64
N ALA A 260 10.10 20.50 -13.67
CA ALA A 260 9.88 19.07 -13.38
C ALA A 260 8.62 18.83 -12.55
N TRP A 261 8.08 19.87 -11.91
CA TRP A 261 6.90 19.80 -11.06
C TRP A 261 5.64 20.19 -11.82
N GLN A 262 4.61 19.37 -11.68
CA GLN A 262 3.31 19.56 -12.34
C GLN A 262 2.23 19.78 -11.29
N ALA A 263 1.36 20.76 -11.50
CA ALA A 263 0.21 20.95 -10.64
C ALA A 263 -0.72 19.73 -10.74
N VAL A 264 -1.12 19.19 -9.60
CA VAL A 264 -2.13 18.14 -9.53
C VAL A 264 -3.49 18.81 -9.72
N ASN A 265 -4.19 18.44 -10.79
CA ASN A 265 -5.58 18.84 -11.01
C ASN A 265 -6.47 17.72 -10.45
N GLN A 266 -7.28 18.05 -9.45
CA GLN A 266 -8.32 17.17 -8.91
C GLN A 266 -9.64 17.38 -9.66
#